data_AF-A0A7W2EE24-F1
#
_entry.id   AF-A0A7W2EE24-F1
#
_cell.length_a   1.000
_cell.length_b   1.000
_cell.length_c   1.000
_cell.angle_alpha   90.00
_cell.angle_beta   90.00
_cell.angle_gamma   90.00
#
_symmetry.space_group_name_H-M   'P 1'
#
loop_
_entity.id
_entity.type
_entity.pdbx_description
1 polymer ?
#
loop_
_entity_poly.entity_id
_entity_poly.type
_entity_poly.pdbx_seq_one_letter_code
_entity_poly.pdbx_strand_id
1 'polypeptide(L)'
;MEEIFCVHCFAILPTGCDICPSCHEKLSYLGSEESRDLLLKVLHDKRAKIRSDAIFALGRRNDRRIAGELVACALRHPADINEGLQIVKVLAAIDDETHRATALQYLIARHPASQVKQAALSALDLH
;
A
#
# COMPACT_ATOMS: atom_id res chain seq x y z
N MET A 1 -2.93 21.15 -3.99
CA MET A 1 -4.05 21.00 -3.05
C MET A 1 -3.52 20.20 -1.88
N GLU A 2 -3.63 20.70 -0.66
CA GLU A 2 -3.30 19.89 0.52
C GLU A 2 -4.38 18.83 0.69
N GLU A 3 -3.98 17.57 0.79
CA GLU A 3 -4.85 16.44 1.06
C GLU A 3 -4.64 16.04 2.52
N ILE A 4 -5.75 15.83 3.22
CA ILE A 4 -5.76 15.41 4.63
C ILE A 4 -6.22 13.97 4.74
N PHE A 5 -5.76 13.29 5.79
CA PHE A 5 -6.00 11.87 6.00
C PHE A 5 -6.84 11.62 7.25
N CYS A 6 -7.87 10.79 7.12
CA CYS A 6 -8.58 10.26 8.28
C CYS A 6 -7.75 9.15 8.94
N VAL A 7 -7.35 9.32 10.19
CA VAL A 7 -6.58 8.30 10.93
C VAL A 7 -7.37 7.04 11.28
N HIS A 8 -8.70 7.10 11.22
CA HIS A 8 -9.59 5.98 11.58
C HIS A 8 -9.84 5.02 10.40
N CYS A 9 -10.02 5.56 9.19
CA CYS A 9 -10.37 4.76 8.01
C CYS A 9 -9.42 4.95 6.82
N PHE A 10 -8.39 5.79 6.97
CA PHE A 10 -7.39 6.11 5.95
C PHE A 10 -7.93 6.71 4.64
N ALA A 11 -9.14 7.29 4.69
CA ALA A 11 -9.69 8.04 3.55
C ALA A 11 -8.87 9.31 3.28
N ILE A 12 -8.61 9.55 1.98
CA ILE A 12 -8.04 10.80 1.46
C ILE A 12 -9.17 11.80 1.30
N LEU A 13 -9.04 12.97 1.92
CA LEU A 13 -10.10 13.97 1.96
C LEU A 13 -9.56 15.35 1.53
N PRO A 14 -10.40 16.20 0.91
CA PRO A 14 -10.07 17.61 0.76
C PRO A 14 -10.02 18.29 2.14
N THR A 15 -9.18 19.32 2.29
CA THR A 15 -9.12 20.12 3.52
C THR A 15 -10.46 20.76 3.87
N GLY A 16 -10.72 20.93 5.17
CA GLY A 16 -11.92 21.64 5.67
C GLY A 16 -13.08 20.73 6.10
N CYS A 17 -12.87 19.42 6.19
CA CYS A 17 -13.84 18.49 6.77
C CYS A 17 -13.59 18.30 8.27
N ASP A 18 -14.55 18.61 9.14
CA ASP A 18 -14.43 18.31 10.59
C ASP A 18 -14.77 16.86 10.94
N ILE A 19 -15.52 16.19 10.05
CA ILE A 19 -16.00 14.80 10.19
C ILE A 19 -15.65 14.05 8.91
N CYS A 20 -15.13 12.83 9.03
CA CYS A 20 -14.86 11.98 7.88
C CYS A 20 -16.18 11.52 7.23
N PRO A 21 -16.43 11.79 5.94
CA PRO A 21 -17.66 11.36 5.28
C PRO A 21 -17.75 9.83 5.10
N SER A 22 -16.63 9.11 5.18
CA SER A 22 -16.60 7.65 5.04
C SER A 22 -16.86 6.89 6.34
N CYS A 23 -16.35 7.38 7.47
CA CYS A 23 -16.45 6.67 8.76
C CYS A 23 -17.15 7.45 9.87
N HIS A 24 -17.56 8.70 9.62
CA HIS A 24 -18.26 9.59 10.55
C HIS A 24 -17.50 9.94 11.85
N GLU A 25 -16.22 9.61 11.91
CA GLU A 25 -15.35 10.00 13.03
C GLU A 25 -14.88 11.44 12.91
N LYS A 26 -14.67 12.08 14.06
CA LYS A 26 -14.08 13.43 14.12
C LYS A 26 -12.66 13.39 13.57
N LEU A 27 -12.34 14.31 12.67
CA LEU A 27 -11.05 14.32 12.01
C LEU A 27 -9.96 14.89 12.92
N SER A 28 -8.90 14.11 13.12
CA SER A 28 -7.57 14.62 13.42
C SER A 28 -6.73 14.53 12.16
N TYR A 29 -6.13 15.62 11.72
CA TYR A 29 -5.37 15.65 10.48
C TYR A 29 -3.93 15.20 10.68
N LEU A 30 -3.42 14.46 9.71
CA LEU A 30 -1.99 14.25 9.49
C LEU A 30 -1.63 14.83 8.12
N GLY A 31 -0.48 15.47 8.02
CA GLY A 31 0.10 15.86 6.75
C GLY A 31 0.41 14.65 5.86
N SER A 32 0.68 14.89 4.59
CA SER A 32 0.94 13.80 3.62
C SER A 32 2.14 12.93 4.02
N GLU A 33 3.22 13.51 4.52
CA GLU A 33 4.40 12.74 4.95
C GLU A 33 4.13 11.95 6.25
N GLU A 34 3.48 12.58 7.24
CA GLU A 34 3.14 11.95 8.52
C GLU A 34 2.17 10.77 8.35
N SER A 35 1.18 10.93 7.47
CA SER A 35 0.23 9.87 7.12
C SER A 35 0.92 8.72 6.39
N ARG A 36 1.87 8.99 5.48
CA ARG A 36 2.69 7.93 4.87
C ARG A 36 3.45 7.17 5.95
N ASP A 37 4.16 7.86 6.82
CA ASP A 37 5.01 7.22 7.84
C ASP A 37 4.17 6.40 8.83
N LEU A 38 2.96 6.87 9.17
CA LEU A 38 2.01 6.09 9.96
C LEU A 38 1.60 4.81 9.23
N LEU A 39 1.18 4.91 7.96
CA LEU A 39 0.76 3.76 7.16
C LEU A 39 1.90 2.74 6.99
N LEU A 40 3.14 3.19 6.80
CA LEU A 40 4.31 2.31 6.75
C LEU A 40 4.50 1.56 8.07
N LYS A 41 4.30 2.20 9.22
CA LYS A 41 4.31 1.50 10.53
C LYS A 41 3.19 0.46 10.64
N VAL A 42 2.01 0.74 10.10
CA VAL A 42 0.86 -0.19 10.12
C VAL A 42 1.12 -1.46 9.32
N LEU A 43 2.03 -1.46 8.33
CA LEU A 43 2.49 -2.68 7.63
C LEU A 43 3.20 -3.70 8.55
N HIS A 44 3.46 -3.36 9.81
CA HIS A 44 4.02 -4.25 10.81
C HIS A 44 2.97 -4.75 11.83
N ASP A 45 1.69 -4.41 11.68
CA ASP A 45 0.63 -4.91 12.56
C ASP A 45 0.49 -6.43 12.43
N LYS A 46 0.21 -7.11 13.54
CA LYS A 46 0.06 -8.57 13.57
C LYS A 46 -1.19 -9.04 12.83
N ARG A 47 -2.22 -8.20 12.71
CA ARG A 47 -3.51 -8.53 12.10
C ARG A 47 -3.47 -8.26 10.59
N ALA A 48 -3.67 -9.31 9.80
CA ALA A 48 -3.69 -9.21 8.33
C ALA A 48 -4.66 -8.14 7.82
N LYS A 49 -5.87 -8.07 8.39
CA LYS A 49 -6.87 -7.07 8.01
C LYS A 49 -6.36 -5.63 8.13
N ILE A 50 -5.63 -5.33 9.20
CA ILE A 50 -5.08 -3.99 9.46
C ILE A 50 -3.97 -3.65 8.46
N ARG A 51 -3.10 -4.62 8.14
CA ARG A 51 -2.09 -4.46 7.09
C ARG A 51 -2.73 -4.26 5.71
N SER A 52 -3.76 -5.02 5.37
CA SER A 52 -4.50 -4.87 4.10
C SER A 52 -5.09 -3.47 3.94
N ASP A 53 -5.62 -2.88 5.02
CA ASP A 53 -6.15 -1.50 4.99
C ASP A 53 -5.03 -0.49 4.73
N ALA A 54 -3.86 -0.69 5.35
CA ALA A 54 -2.69 0.15 5.08
C ALA A 54 -2.18 0.00 3.63
N ILE A 55 -2.08 -1.22 3.11
CA ILE A 55 -1.66 -1.48 1.72
C ILE A 55 -2.62 -0.79 0.75
N PHE A 56 -3.93 -0.88 1.00
CA PHE A 56 -4.95 -0.20 0.18
C PHE A 56 -4.78 1.32 0.21
N ALA A 57 -4.65 1.90 1.40
CA ALA A 57 -4.47 3.34 1.57
C ALA A 57 -3.17 3.85 0.92
N LEU A 58 -2.07 3.11 1.06
CA LEU A 58 -0.80 3.43 0.40
C LEU A 58 -0.92 3.39 -1.12
N GLY A 59 -1.64 2.40 -1.68
CA GLY A 59 -1.87 2.33 -3.12
C GLY A 59 -2.70 3.48 -3.66
N ARG A 60 -3.70 3.95 -2.91
CA ARG A 60 -4.52 5.13 -3.27
C ARG A 60 -3.69 6.42 -3.37
N ARG A 61 -2.57 6.49 -2.64
CA ARG A 61 -1.67 7.65 -2.63
C ARG A 61 -0.70 7.66 -3.81
N ASN A 62 -0.49 6.52 -4.47
CA ASN A 62 0.43 6.38 -5.59
C ASN A 62 1.86 6.92 -5.34
N ASP A 63 2.35 6.84 -4.09
CA ASP A 63 3.69 7.31 -3.72
C ASP A 63 4.75 6.25 -4.06
N ARG A 64 5.52 6.45 -5.12
CA ARG A 64 6.59 5.50 -5.54
C ARG A 64 7.56 5.09 -4.42
N ARG A 65 7.75 5.93 -3.39
CA ARG A 65 8.69 5.68 -2.29
C ARG A 65 8.29 4.49 -1.41
N ILE A 66 7.05 4.02 -1.51
CA ILE A 66 6.52 2.93 -0.67
C ILE A 66 6.79 1.54 -1.24
N ALA A 67 7.29 1.44 -2.48
CA ALA A 67 7.48 0.18 -3.19
C ALA A 67 8.35 -0.82 -2.41
N GLY A 68 9.47 -0.36 -1.83
CA GLY A 68 10.35 -1.20 -1.03
C GLY A 68 9.69 -1.77 0.21
N GLU A 69 8.92 -0.95 0.94
CA GLU A 69 8.22 -1.38 2.16
C GLU A 69 7.09 -2.35 1.87
N LEU A 70 6.39 -2.20 0.74
CA LEU A 70 5.41 -3.19 0.30
C LEU A 70 6.06 -4.54 -0.01
N VAL A 71 7.19 -4.55 -0.72
CA VAL A 71 7.95 -5.80 -0.96
C VAL A 71 8.37 -6.44 0.37
N ALA A 72 8.91 -5.64 1.30
CA ALA A 72 9.29 -6.13 2.62
C ALA A 72 8.10 -6.72 3.39
N CYS A 73 6.91 -6.10 3.31
CA CYS A 73 5.68 -6.61 3.91
C CYS A 73 5.33 -8.01 3.36
N ALA A 74 5.28 -8.17 2.04
CA ALA A 74 4.98 -9.46 1.40
C ALA A 74 5.99 -10.54 1.80
N LEU A 75 7.28 -10.20 1.91
CA LEU A 75 8.33 -11.14 2.30
C LEU A 75 8.32 -11.47 3.81
N ARG A 76 7.80 -10.60 4.68
CA ARG A 76 7.58 -10.89 6.10
C ARG A 76 6.37 -11.80 6.33
N HIS A 77 5.36 -11.72 5.48
CA HIS A 77 4.11 -12.49 5.60
C HIS A 77 3.83 -13.39 4.38
N PRO A 78 4.78 -14.25 3.98
CA PRO A 78 4.72 -14.96 2.69
C PRO A 78 3.60 -16.00 2.58
N ALA A 79 3.03 -16.43 3.71
CA ALA A 79 1.90 -17.35 3.76
C ALA A 79 0.56 -16.67 3.41
N ASP A 80 0.48 -15.34 3.51
CA ASP A 80 -0.71 -14.59 3.14
C ASP A 80 -0.67 -14.24 1.65
N ILE A 81 -1.16 -15.17 0.83
CA ILE A 81 -1.18 -15.03 -0.62
C ILE A 81 -2.06 -13.83 -1.04
N ASN A 82 -3.15 -13.56 -0.32
CA ASN A 82 -4.05 -12.45 -0.64
C ASN A 82 -3.37 -11.10 -0.41
N GLU A 83 -2.65 -10.95 0.70
CA GLU A 83 -1.83 -9.76 0.98
C GLU A 83 -0.76 -9.57 -0.11
N GLY A 84 -0.05 -10.64 -0.48
CA GLY A 84 0.94 -10.61 -1.56
C GLY A 84 0.35 -10.19 -2.92
N LEU A 85 -0.82 -10.72 -3.29
CA LEU A 85 -1.52 -10.34 -4.52
C LEU A 85 -2.02 -8.90 -4.49
N GLN A 86 -2.49 -8.42 -3.32
CA GLN A 86 -2.88 -7.02 -3.14
C GLN A 86 -1.67 -6.10 -3.34
N ILE A 87 -0.52 -6.45 -2.76
CA ILE A 87 0.74 -5.73 -2.92
C ILE A 87 1.16 -5.67 -4.39
N VAL A 88 1.10 -6.78 -5.12
CA VAL A 88 1.40 -6.79 -6.57
C VAL A 88 0.52 -5.81 -7.34
N LYS A 89 -0.79 -5.78 -7.07
CA LYS A 89 -1.72 -4.83 -7.71
C LYS A 89 -1.37 -3.38 -7.41
N VAL A 90 -1.00 -3.08 -6.16
CA VAL A 90 -0.58 -1.73 -5.78
C VAL A 90 0.71 -1.35 -6.50
N LEU A 91 1.72 -2.22 -6.50
CA LEU A 91 3.00 -1.98 -7.18
C LEU A 91 2.79 -1.76 -8.69
N ALA A 92 1.94 -2.55 -9.33
CA ALA A 92 1.61 -2.42 -10.75
C ALA A 92 1.00 -1.05 -11.10
N ALA A 93 0.24 -0.46 -10.18
CA ALA A 93 -0.39 0.84 -10.36
C ALA A 93 0.56 2.03 -10.07
N ILE A 94 1.79 1.79 -9.60
CA ILE A 94 2.77 2.86 -9.34
C ILE A 94 3.18 3.52 -10.66
N ASP A 95 2.99 4.85 -10.72
CA ASP A 95 3.38 5.71 -11.85
C ASP A 95 4.87 6.06 -11.84
N ASP A 96 5.71 5.04 -11.64
CA ASP A 96 7.16 5.09 -11.75
C ASP A 96 7.62 3.70 -12.20
N GLU A 97 7.97 3.60 -13.48
CA GLU A 97 8.36 2.33 -14.12
C GLU A 97 9.55 1.68 -13.41
N THR A 98 10.54 2.46 -12.99
CA THR A 98 11.75 1.92 -12.37
C THR A 98 11.44 1.29 -11.01
N HIS A 99 10.71 1.98 -10.14
CA HIS A 99 10.33 1.47 -8.82
C HIS A 99 9.35 0.31 -8.94
N ARG A 100 8.37 0.41 -9.85
CA ARG A 100 7.43 -0.67 -10.16
C ARG A 100 8.17 -1.92 -10.62
N ALA A 101 8.97 -1.81 -11.68
CA ALA A 101 9.63 -2.96 -12.29
C ALA A 101 10.60 -3.61 -11.32
N THR A 102 11.39 -2.80 -10.60
CA THR A 102 12.31 -3.31 -9.56
C THR A 102 11.54 -4.09 -8.50
N ALA A 103 10.50 -3.50 -7.91
CA ALA A 103 9.73 -4.16 -6.85
C ALA A 103 9.08 -5.48 -7.30
N LEU A 104 8.49 -5.50 -8.51
CA LEU A 104 7.90 -6.71 -9.09
C LEU A 104 8.96 -7.79 -9.36
N GLN A 105 10.12 -7.42 -9.91
CA GLN A 105 11.25 -8.36 -10.10
C GLN A 105 11.74 -8.95 -8.78
N TYR A 106 11.80 -8.15 -7.71
CA TYR A 106 12.14 -8.65 -6.37
C TYR A 106 11.13 -9.70 -5.87
N LEU A 107 9.83 -9.50 -6.09
CA LEU A 107 8.80 -10.48 -5.71
C LEU A 107 8.90 -11.76 -6.53
N ILE A 108 9.16 -11.66 -7.85
CA ILE A 108 9.39 -12.84 -8.71
C ILE A 108 10.58 -13.67 -8.20
N ALA A 109 11.66 -12.99 -7.85
CA ALA A 109 12.88 -13.65 -7.39
C ALA A 109 12.73 -14.28 -6.00
N ARG A 110 12.05 -13.62 -5.06
CA ARG A 110 12.16 -13.96 -3.62
C ARG A 110 10.87 -14.42 -2.93
N HIS A 111 9.69 -14.07 -3.43
CA HIS A 111 8.45 -14.46 -2.75
C HIS A 111 8.20 -15.97 -2.90
N PRO A 112 7.96 -16.77 -1.84
CA PRO A 112 7.89 -18.22 -1.99
C PRO A 112 6.62 -18.72 -2.69
N ALA A 113 5.49 -18.01 -2.56
CA ALA A 113 4.24 -18.41 -3.22
C ALA A 113 4.29 -18.18 -4.74
N SER A 114 4.03 -19.24 -5.51
CA SER A 114 4.03 -19.20 -6.98
C SER A 114 2.97 -18.26 -7.54
N GLN A 115 1.80 -18.16 -6.90
CA GLN A 115 0.72 -17.25 -7.32
C GLN A 115 1.18 -15.79 -7.32
N VAL A 116 1.93 -15.37 -6.30
CA VAL A 116 2.45 -14.00 -6.20
C VAL A 116 3.53 -13.76 -7.25
N LYS A 117 4.42 -14.73 -7.49
CA LYS A 117 5.42 -14.64 -8.57
C LYS A 117 4.78 -14.48 -9.94
N GLN A 118 3.77 -15.30 -10.25
CA GLN A 118 3.08 -15.25 -11.54
C GLN A 118 2.32 -13.93 -11.72
N ALA A 119 1.62 -13.46 -10.68
CA ALA A 119 0.96 -12.16 -10.73
C ALA A 119 1.97 -11.00 -10.95
N ALA A 120 3.12 -11.05 -10.29
CA ALA A 120 4.17 -10.05 -10.46
C ALA A 120 4.78 -10.07 -11.87
N LEU A 121 4.96 -11.27 -12.46
CA LEU A 121 5.41 -11.42 -13.84
C LEU A 121 4.38 -10.84 -14.83
N SER A 122 3.11 -11.23 -14.70
CA SER A 122 2.05 -10.69 -15.56
C SER A 122 1.90 -9.17 -15.45
N ALA A 123 2.17 -8.60 -14.27
CA ALA A 123 2.14 -7.15 -14.08
C ALA A 123 3.30 -6.42 -14.78
N LEU A 124 4.42 -7.10 -15.06
CA LEU A 124 5.50 -6.55 -15.89
C LEU A 124 5.15 -6.62 -17.38
N ASP A 125 4.50 -7.69 -17.84
CA ASP A 125 4.19 -7.91 -19.26
C ASP A 125 3.08 -6.97 -19.80
N LEU A 126 2.31 -6.33 -18.93
CA LEU A 126 1.19 -5.44 -19.29
C LEU A 126 1.61 -3.99 -19.62
N HIS A 127 2.89 -3.64 -19.47
CA HIS A 127 3.43 -2.29 -19.64
C HIS A 127 4.71 -2.30 -20.48
#